data_AF-A0A3N7YX20-F1
#
_entry.id   AF-A0A3N7YX20-F1
#
_cell.length_a   1.000
_cell.length_b   1.000
_cell.length_c   1.000
_cell.angle_alpha   90.00
_cell.angle_beta   90.00
_cell.angle_gamma   90.00
#
_symmetry.space_group_name_H-M   'P 1'
#
loop_
_entity.id
_entity.type
_entity.pdbx_description
1 polymer ?
#
loop_
_entity_poly.entity_id
_entity_poly.type
_entity_poly.pdbx_seq_one_letter_code
_entity_poly.pdbx_strand_id
1 'polypeptide(L)'
;MSAGPSLYDMLLGQIGGVPLNAHDDRTLECLSVQQNVQRILNTRAGALKHLPDYGLPDLTNIYKALPASAHLLKEQMEATLLKYEP
;
A
#
# COMPACT_ATOMS: atom_id res chain seq x y z
N MET A 1 5.36 15.80 -10.27
CA MET A 1 3.95 15.41 -10.02
C MET A 1 3.31 16.56 -9.27
N SER A 2 2.08 16.94 -9.58
CA SER A 2 1.35 17.91 -8.74
C SER A 2 1.03 17.22 -7.42
N ALA A 3 1.28 17.89 -6.30
CA ALA A 3 0.85 17.40 -5.00
C ALA A 3 -0.67 17.20 -5.00
N GLY A 4 -1.14 16.11 -4.39
CA GLY A 4 -2.56 15.80 -4.32
C GLY A 4 -2.84 14.29 -4.20
N PRO A 5 -4.12 13.92 -4.05
CA PRO A 5 -4.54 12.54 -3.91
C PRO A 5 -4.36 11.73 -5.19
N SER A 6 -4.26 10.40 -5.04
CA SER A 6 -4.14 9.48 -6.19
C SER A 6 -5.36 9.53 -7.11
N LEU A 7 -5.21 9.06 -8.35
CA LEU A 7 -6.34 8.89 -9.28
C LEU A 7 -7.44 8.00 -8.69
N TYR A 8 -7.05 6.97 -7.93
CA TYR A 8 -8.00 6.10 -7.26
C TYR A 8 -8.92 6.88 -6.30
N ASP A 9 -8.35 7.76 -5.48
CA ASP A 9 -9.12 8.55 -4.52
C ASP A 9 -9.94 9.65 -5.22
N MET A 10 -9.39 10.24 -6.29
CA MET A 10 -10.13 11.19 -7.14
C MET A 10 -11.39 10.56 -7.75
N LEU A 11 -11.29 9.31 -8.24
CA LEU A 11 -12.43 8.58 -8.80
C LEU A 11 -13.45 8.17 -7.73
N LEU A 12 -12.99 7.87 -6.51
CA LEU A 12 -13.88 7.58 -5.38
C LEU A 12 -14.52 8.82 -4.76
N GLY A 13 -13.94 10.01 -4.98
CA GLY A 13 -14.37 11.26 -4.34
C GLY A 13 -14.01 11.35 -2.85
N GLN A 14 -13.18 10.44 -2.33
CA GLN A 14 -12.76 10.41 -0.94
C GLN A 14 -11.47 9.59 -0.75
N ILE A 15 -10.79 9.83 0.37
CA ILE A 15 -9.63 9.05 0.84
C ILE A 15 -10.03 8.38 2.15
N GLY A 16 -10.34 7.08 2.13
CA GLY A 16 -10.62 6.32 3.37
C GLY A 16 -11.76 6.89 4.24
N GLY A 17 -12.77 7.53 3.64
CA GLY A 17 -13.83 8.23 4.40
C GLY A 17 -13.73 9.76 4.35
N VAL A 18 -12.55 10.30 4.04
CA VAL A 18 -12.26 11.75 4.09
C VAL A 18 -12.59 12.39 2.74
N PRO A 19 -13.46 13.42 2.68
CA PRO A 19 -13.73 14.15 1.45
C PRO A 19 -12.49 14.86 0.88
N LEU A 20 -12.39 14.96 -0.45
CA LEU A 20 -11.24 15.58 -1.13
C LEU A 20 -11.09 17.09 -0.91
N ASN A 21 -12.07 17.75 -0.29
CA ASN A 21 -12.01 19.17 0.04
C ASN A 21 -11.78 19.44 1.54
N ALA A 22 -11.50 18.39 2.33
CA ALA A 22 -11.34 18.52 3.78
C ALA A 22 -10.01 19.15 4.20
N HIS A 23 -8.96 19.01 3.37
CA HIS A 23 -7.59 19.44 3.68
C HIS A 23 -6.89 20.01 2.44
N ASP A 24 -5.69 20.57 2.64
CA ASP A 24 -4.82 21.00 1.55
C ASP A 24 -4.19 19.81 0.80
N ASP A 25 -3.70 20.06 -0.42
CA ASP A 25 -3.20 19.02 -1.33
C ASP A 25 -2.09 18.15 -0.72
N ARG A 26 -1.20 18.71 0.11
CA ARG A 26 -0.12 17.92 0.72
C ARG A 26 -0.64 17.00 1.82
N THR A 27 -1.57 17.49 2.63
CA THR A 27 -2.23 16.65 3.62
C THR A 27 -3.02 15.53 2.95
N LEU A 28 -3.73 15.83 1.87
CA LEU A 28 -4.46 14.81 1.09
C LEU A 28 -3.53 13.80 0.43
N GLU A 29 -2.38 14.23 -0.10
CA GLU A 29 -1.35 13.34 -0.64
C GLU A 29 -0.84 12.38 0.45
N CYS A 30 -0.47 12.88 1.64
CA CYS A 30 -0.06 12.04 2.76
C CYS A 30 -1.14 11.02 3.16
N LEU A 31 -2.42 11.42 3.20
CA LEU A 31 -3.53 10.52 3.49
C LEU A 31 -3.71 9.45 2.41
N SER A 32 -3.60 9.84 1.14
CA SER A 32 -3.68 8.96 -0.03
C SER A 32 -2.59 7.89 0.03
N VAL A 33 -1.34 8.29 0.28
CA VAL A 33 -0.18 7.39 0.44
C VAL A 33 -0.43 6.42 1.59
N GLN A 34 -0.84 6.91 2.77
CA GLN A 34 -1.14 6.05 3.92
C GLN A 34 -2.24 5.04 3.60
N GLN A 35 -3.30 5.47 2.91
CA GLN A 35 -4.40 4.59 2.54
C GLN A 35 -3.98 3.54 1.50
N ASN A 36 -3.11 3.88 0.55
CA ASN A 36 -2.59 2.90 -0.39
C ASN A 36 -1.63 1.90 0.28
N VAL A 37 -0.71 2.38 1.13
CA VAL A 37 0.17 1.53 1.93
C VAL A 37 -0.66 0.54 2.77
N GLN A 38 -1.72 1.02 3.43
CA GLN A 38 -2.61 0.15 4.21
C GLN A 38 -3.30 -0.91 3.33
N ARG A 39 -3.75 -0.56 2.12
CA ARG A 39 -4.33 -1.53 1.16
C ARG A 39 -3.31 -2.58 0.72
N ILE A 40 -2.09 -2.15 0.39
CA ILE A 40 -1.00 -3.05 -0.01
C ILE A 40 -0.70 -4.04 1.13
N LEU A 41 -0.45 -3.54 2.34
CA LEU A 41 -0.04 -4.36 3.48
C LEU A 41 -1.15 -5.33 3.96
N ASN A 42 -2.42 -4.97 3.75
CA ASN A 42 -3.56 -5.83 4.10
C ASN A 42 -3.95 -6.81 2.99
N THR A 43 -3.30 -6.76 1.83
CA THR A 43 -3.58 -7.68 0.73
C THR A 43 -2.56 -8.80 0.71
N ARG A 44 -3.02 -10.04 0.53
CA ARG A 44 -2.14 -11.19 0.28
C ARG A 44 -1.77 -11.25 -1.20
N ALA A 45 -0.48 -11.38 -1.49
CA ALA A 45 0.00 -11.65 -2.84
C ALA A 45 -0.68 -12.90 -3.44
N GLY A 46 -1.14 -12.77 -4.68
CA GLY A 46 -1.94 -13.77 -5.39
C GLY A 46 -3.46 -13.65 -5.19
N ALA A 47 -3.94 -12.74 -4.33
CA ALA A 47 -5.39 -12.51 -4.15
C ALA A 47 -6.02 -11.83 -5.38
N LEU A 48 -5.28 -10.97 -6.08
CA LEU A 48 -5.73 -10.31 -7.30
C LEU A 48 -5.23 -11.08 -8.54
N LYS A 49 -6.15 -11.69 -9.29
CA LYS A 49 -5.80 -12.50 -10.49
C LYS A 49 -4.98 -11.75 -11.54
N HIS A 50 -5.23 -10.45 -11.70
CA HIS A 50 -4.57 -9.60 -12.69
C HIS A 50 -3.29 -8.94 -12.17
N LEU A 51 -3.04 -9.02 -10.87
CA LEU A 51 -1.85 -8.49 -10.19
C LEU A 51 -1.38 -9.52 -9.14
N PRO A 52 -0.79 -10.64 -9.59
CA PRO A 52 -0.44 -11.77 -8.72
C PRO A 52 0.64 -11.41 -7.67
N ASP A 53 1.40 -10.35 -7.91
CA ASP A 53 2.47 -9.83 -7.07
C ASP A 53 2.05 -8.65 -6.18
N TYR A 54 0.79 -8.24 -6.20
CA TYR A 54 0.28 -7.16 -5.35
C TYR A 54 -0.02 -7.66 -3.93
N GLY A 55 0.56 -6.97 -2.94
CA GLY A 55 0.39 -7.25 -1.52
C GLY A 55 1.54 -8.06 -0.92
N LEU A 56 1.39 -8.48 0.33
CA LEU A 56 2.44 -9.21 1.04
C LEU A 56 2.40 -10.72 0.77
N PRO A 57 3.56 -11.39 0.69
CA PRO A 57 3.61 -12.84 0.60
C PRO A 57 3.03 -13.49 1.86
N ASP A 58 2.71 -14.79 1.78
CA ASP A 58 2.13 -15.54 2.89
C ASP A 58 3.04 -15.49 4.13
N LEU A 59 2.62 -14.72 5.13
CA LEU A 59 3.38 -14.51 6.37
C LEU A 59 3.63 -15.81 7.13
N THR A 60 2.75 -16.81 6.98
CA THR A 60 2.94 -18.14 7.58
C THR A 60 4.22 -18.81 7.10
N ASN A 61 4.60 -18.58 5.84
CA ASN A 61 5.84 -19.11 5.28
C ASN A 61 7.05 -18.27 5.71
N ILE A 62 6.89 -16.96 5.89
CA ILE A 62 7.96 -16.07 6.34
C ILE A 62 8.37 -16.41 7.79
N TYR A 63 7.39 -16.61 8.69
CA TYR A 63 7.67 -16.91 10.10
C TYR A 63 8.33 -18.27 10.33
N LYS A 64 8.29 -19.19 9.37
CA LYS A 64 9.05 -20.47 9.45
C LYS A 64 10.56 -20.27 9.41
N ALA A 65 11.03 -19.13 8.90
CA ALA A 65 12.46 -18.82 8.77
C ALA A 65 13.04 -18.09 10.00
N LEU A 66 12.39 -18.16 11.17
CA LEU A 66 12.91 -17.53 12.39
C LEU A 66 14.31 -18.07 12.73
N PRO A 67 15.29 -17.20 13.08
CA PRO A 67 15.14 -15.78 13.38
C PRO A 67 15.26 -14.81 12.17
N ALA A 68 15.60 -15.29 10.98
CA ALA A 68 15.83 -14.47 9.78
C ALA A 68 14.54 -13.87 9.16
N SER A 69 13.37 -14.28 9.63
CA SER A 69 12.06 -13.88 9.09
C SER A 69 11.80 -12.36 9.09
N ALA A 70 12.39 -11.61 10.03
CA ALA A 70 12.22 -10.16 10.12
C ALA A 70 12.90 -9.43 8.95
N HIS A 71 14.10 -9.87 8.55
CA HIS A 71 14.83 -9.27 7.43
C HIS A 71 14.10 -9.54 6.11
N LEU A 72 13.67 -10.79 5.91
CA LEU A 72 12.89 -11.19 4.74
C LEU A 72 11.58 -10.40 4.65
N LEU A 73 10.86 -10.22 5.76
CA LEU A 73 9.63 -9.42 5.75
C LEU A 73 9.91 -7.97 5.32
N LYS A 74 10.98 -7.35 5.86
CA LYS A 74 11.36 -5.99 5.50
C LYS A 74 11.67 -5.87 4.00
N GLU A 75 12.50 -6.76 3.45
CA GLU A 75 12.86 -6.75 2.03
C GLU A 75 11.63 -6.87 1.13
N GLN A 76 10.69 -7.75 1.49
CA GLN A 76 9.46 -7.94 0.72
C GLN A 76 8.53 -6.72 0.81
N MET A 77 8.39 -6.11 1.99
CA MET A 77 7.64 -4.86 2.15
C MET A 77 8.25 -3.75 1.31
N GLU A 78 9.57 -3.57 1.37
CA GLU A 78 10.30 -2.54 0.61
C GLU A 78 10.12 -2.72 -0.91
N ALA A 79 10.34 -3.94 -1.41
CA ALA A 79 10.16 -4.25 -2.83
C ALA A 79 8.71 -4.02 -3.31
N THR A 80 7.73 -4.35 -2.48
CA THR A 80 6.30 -4.15 -2.81
C THR A 80 5.94 -2.67 -2.81
N LEU A 81 6.37 -1.92 -1.79
CA LEU A 81 6.08 -0.49 -1.69
C LEU A 81 6.73 0.30 -2.82
N LEU A 82 8.01 0.06 -3.13
CA LEU A 82 8.68 0.71 -4.27
C LEU A 82 7.99 0.46 -5.61
N LYS A 83 7.28 -0.66 -5.75
CA LYS A 83 6.54 -1.00 -6.97
C LYS A 83 5.17 -0.33 -7.06
N TYR A 84 4.45 -0.24 -5.94
CA TYR A 84 3.04 0.16 -5.92
C TYR A 84 2.76 1.52 -5.28
N GLU A 85 3.75 2.15 -4.68
CA GLU A 85 3.75 3.52 -4.15
C GLU A 85 5.12 4.19 -4.42
N PRO A 86 5.38 4.62 -5.66
CA PRO A 86 6.67 5.19 -6.08
C PRO A 86 6.90 6.65 -5.64
#